data_AF-A0A2S0VVR8-F1
#
_entry.id   AF-A0A2S0VVR8-F1
#
_cell.length_a   1.000
_cell.length_b   1.000
_cell.length_c   1.000
_cell.angle_alpha   90.00
_cell.angle_beta   90.00
_cell.angle_gamma   90.00
#
_symmetry.space_group_name_H-M   'P 1'
#
loop_
_entity.id
_entity.type
_entity.pdbx_description
1 polymer ?
#
loop_
_entity_poly.entity_id
_entity_poly.type
_entity_poly.pdbx_seq_one_letter_code
_entity_poly.pdbx_strand_id
1 'polypeptide(L)'
;MLKPLLIFSALLLCASCGSSSPAIDDPRAQDDTKKEEVQDNREILREYNQESLELITGLMEQAALDYYDTGSYQYPIRPGLDTWALLSTKGMVYVSSVPEDILPLLDQQALLQLAADHPMFANILAYDEFSGFLSAFKRYCNALAYLLEESDAESFLLEQYLTSPIDGNESDHIKKILLGALLSEQASLTNHVDNRDFVQSLYEKFSYQLNLLTLDEFIYYQPSLNVSLALAIPVLKNGGYLPTKFKDGTTAPFNELLLSDEQLELLQREDGSFHRVDIDAFIIDLLQTYLENW
;
A
#
# COMPACT_ATOMS: atom_id res chain seq x y z
N MET A 1 42.41 -3.83 -6.92
CA MET A 1 42.34 -2.86 -5.81
C MET A 1 40.95 -2.21 -5.86
N LEU A 2 40.32 -2.12 -4.69
CA LEU A 2 38.88 -1.97 -4.42
C LEU A 2 38.09 -0.96 -5.26
N LYS A 3 36.88 -1.36 -5.69
CA LYS A 3 35.70 -0.51 -5.84
C LYS A 3 34.56 -1.15 -5.02
N PRO A 4 33.96 -0.47 -4.04
CA PRO A 4 32.91 -1.05 -3.21
C PRO A 4 31.49 -0.78 -3.75
N LEU A 5 30.64 -1.79 -3.55
CA LEU A 5 29.19 -1.80 -3.32
C LEU A 5 28.33 -0.67 -3.93
N LEU A 6 27.49 -1.07 -4.89
CA LEU A 6 26.21 -0.38 -5.14
C LEU A 6 25.28 -0.67 -3.96
N ILE A 7 25.20 0.30 -3.07
CA ILE A 7 24.20 0.38 -1.99
C ILE A 7 22.99 1.10 -2.60
N PHE A 8 21.88 0.38 -2.81
CA PHE A 8 20.57 1.02 -2.84
C PHE A 8 20.02 0.98 -1.42
N SER A 9 20.34 2.01 -0.64
CA SER A 9 19.76 2.19 0.69
C SER A 9 19.35 3.64 0.83
N ALA A 10 18.03 3.87 0.84
CA ALA A 10 17.45 5.07 1.38
C ALA A 10 17.61 5.01 2.91
N LEU A 11 18.55 5.78 3.42
CA LEU A 11 18.73 5.99 4.86
C LEU A 11 18.87 7.49 5.09
N LEU A 12 17.90 8.06 5.81
CA LEU A 12 18.14 9.23 6.64
C LEU A 12 17.48 9.02 8.00
N LEU A 13 18.32 9.20 9.01
CA LEU A 13 18.07 9.04 10.44
C LEU A 13 16.93 9.92 10.95
N CYS A 14 16.19 9.39 11.93
CA CYS A 14 16.10 10.03 13.25
C CYS A 14 15.61 9.03 14.30
N ALA A 15 16.43 8.82 15.32
CA ALA A 15 16.07 8.15 16.57
C ALA A 15 16.07 9.19 17.70
N SER A 16 14.98 9.28 18.49
CA SER A 16 15.07 9.06 19.94
C SER A 16 13.67 8.98 20.59
N CYS A 17 13.52 7.90 21.33
CA CYS A 17 12.55 7.48 22.34
C CYS A 17 11.68 8.51 23.07
N GLY A 18 10.45 8.05 23.36
CA GLY A 18 9.62 8.49 24.48
C GLY A 18 8.56 7.44 24.80
N SER A 19 8.89 6.50 25.68
CA SER A 19 7.99 5.45 26.21
C SER A 19 6.89 6.03 27.10
N SER A 20 5.66 5.55 26.94
CA SER A 20 4.67 5.55 28.03
C SER A 20 3.65 4.42 27.86
N SER A 21 3.44 3.69 28.95
CA SER A 21 2.53 2.56 29.18
C SER A 21 1.05 2.88 28.91
N PRO A 22 0.18 1.85 28.79
CA PRO A 22 -1.21 2.02 28.37
C PRO A 22 -2.05 2.65 29.47
N ALA A 23 -2.71 3.76 29.14
CA ALA A 23 -3.70 4.39 29.98
C ALA A 23 -5.06 3.69 29.78
N ILE A 24 -5.68 3.42 30.91
CA ILE A 24 -7.01 2.87 31.13
C ILE A 24 -8.07 3.68 30.35
N ASP A 25 -9.01 2.98 29.70
CA ASP A 25 -10.16 3.56 28.98
C ASP A 25 -10.91 4.61 29.82
N ASP A 26 -10.69 5.89 29.50
CA ASP A 26 -11.46 7.03 30.01
C ASP A 26 -12.50 7.46 28.95
N PRO A 27 -13.81 7.30 29.21
CA PRO A 27 -14.86 7.71 28.28
C PRO A 27 -14.91 9.24 28.02
N ARG A 28 -14.12 10.06 28.71
CA ARG A 28 -13.91 11.48 28.37
C ARG A 28 -12.93 11.69 27.22
N ALA A 29 -11.97 10.77 27.02
CA ALA A 29 -10.99 10.89 25.95
C ALA A 29 -11.62 10.76 24.55
N GLN A 30 -12.72 10.02 24.42
CA GLN A 30 -13.50 9.88 23.17
C GLN A 30 -14.35 11.12 22.84
N ASP A 31 -14.79 11.88 23.84
CA ASP A 31 -15.57 13.12 23.65
C ASP A 31 -14.65 14.31 23.31
N ASP A 32 -13.41 14.29 23.81
CA ASP A 32 -12.41 15.31 23.47
C ASP A 32 -11.81 15.10 22.07
N THR A 33 -11.61 13.85 21.61
CA THR A 33 -11.17 13.56 20.23
C THR A 33 -12.21 14.00 19.19
N LYS A 34 -13.50 13.70 19.42
CA LYS A 34 -14.57 14.17 18.53
C LYS A 34 -14.67 15.70 18.46
N LYS A 35 -14.41 16.40 19.55
CA LYS A 35 -14.40 17.88 19.56
C LYS A 35 -13.19 18.45 18.84
N GLU A 36 -12.04 17.79 18.94
CA GLU A 36 -10.80 18.19 18.26
C GLU A 36 -10.91 17.97 16.73
N GLU A 37 -11.49 16.85 16.30
CA GLU A 37 -11.74 16.52 14.89
C GLU A 37 -12.78 17.43 14.23
N VAL A 38 -13.89 17.75 14.93
CA VAL A 38 -14.88 18.72 14.45
C VAL A 38 -14.30 20.14 14.39
N GLN A 39 -13.37 20.48 15.28
CA GLN A 39 -12.68 21.78 15.28
C GLN A 39 -11.69 21.88 14.10
N ASP A 40 -10.94 20.81 13.82
CA ASP A 40 -9.94 20.75 12.73
C ASP A 40 -10.64 20.77 11.35
N ASN A 41 -11.75 20.03 11.20
CA ASN A 41 -12.59 20.07 10.00
C ASN A 41 -13.16 21.48 9.73
N ARG A 42 -13.59 22.19 10.79
CA ARG A 42 -14.03 23.58 10.67
C ARG A 42 -12.90 24.54 10.31
N GLU A 43 -11.66 24.22 10.64
CA GLU A 43 -10.49 25.05 10.35
C GLU A 43 -10.00 24.86 8.91
N ILE A 44 -10.02 23.61 8.39
CA ILE A 44 -9.75 23.29 6.97
C ILE A 44 -10.70 24.06 6.05
N LEU A 45 -11.95 24.23 6.46
CA LEU A 45 -12.99 24.86 5.68
C LEU A 45 -12.96 26.41 5.72
N ARG A 46 -12.19 27.05 6.62
CA ARG A 46 -12.11 28.52 6.68
C ARG A 46 -11.43 29.17 5.47
N GLU A 47 -10.72 28.39 4.66
CA GLU A 47 -10.01 28.85 3.47
C GLU A 47 -10.94 29.08 2.26
N TYR A 48 -12.18 28.59 2.33
CA TYR A 48 -13.13 28.64 1.22
C TYR A 48 -14.20 29.71 1.44
N ASN A 49 -14.74 30.24 0.34
CA ASN A 49 -15.90 31.12 0.43
C ASN A 49 -17.15 30.32 0.84
N GLN A 50 -18.14 31.03 1.39
CA GLN A 50 -19.36 30.42 1.93
C GLN A 50 -20.11 29.54 0.91
N GLU A 51 -20.18 29.96 -0.35
CA GLU A 51 -20.89 29.23 -1.41
C GLU A 51 -20.22 27.89 -1.73
N SER A 52 -18.89 27.87 -1.81
CA SER A 52 -18.13 26.63 -2.00
C SER A 52 -18.27 25.68 -0.81
N LEU A 53 -18.35 26.20 0.42
CA LEU A 53 -18.56 25.39 1.61
C LEU A 53 -19.94 24.74 1.66
N GLU A 54 -20.99 25.51 1.34
CA GLU A 54 -22.36 24.99 1.27
C GLU A 54 -22.48 23.90 0.20
N LEU A 55 -21.84 24.10 -0.96
CA LEU A 55 -21.81 23.10 -2.02
C LEU A 55 -21.08 21.81 -1.59
N ILE A 56 -19.86 21.92 -1.06
CA ILE A 56 -19.06 20.75 -0.62
C ILE A 56 -19.80 19.98 0.46
N THR A 57 -20.32 20.69 1.47
CA THR A 57 -21.05 20.07 2.59
C THR A 57 -22.32 19.38 2.09
N GLY A 58 -23.11 20.04 1.25
CA GLY A 58 -24.33 19.44 0.69
C GLY A 58 -24.07 18.19 -0.15
N LEU A 59 -22.98 18.13 -0.90
CA LEU A 59 -22.58 16.94 -1.65
C LEU A 59 -22.20 15.78 -0.72
N MET A 60 -21.48 16.06 0.37
CA MET A 60 -21.08 15.06 1.37
C MET A 60 -22.29 14.52 2.14
N GLU A 61 -23.20 15.40 2.57
CA GLU A 61 -24.45 15.03 3.23
C GLU A 61 -25.32 14.18 2.31
N GLN A 62 -25.43 14.53 1.03
CA GLN A 62 -26.20 13.73 0.07
C GLN A 62 -25.59 12.34 -0.12
N ALA A 63 -24.26 12.22 -0.23
CA ALA A 63 -23.61 10.91 -0.32
C ALA A 63 -23.86 10.04 0.92
N ALA A 64 -23.91 10.64 2.10
CA ALA A 64 -24.26 9.94 3.33
C ALA A 64 -25.73 9.45 3.31
N LEU A 65 -26.67 10.29 2.84
CA LEU A 65 -28.07 9.90 2.67
C LEU A 65 -28.23 8.78 1.63
N ASP A 66 -27.52 8.88 0.51
CA ASP A 66 -27.54 7.86 -0.56
C ASP A 66 -27.05 6.50 -0.02
N TYR A 67 -26.10 6.48 0.92
CA TYR A 67 -25.69 5.24 1.60
C TYR A 67 -26.85 4.62 2.39
N TYR A 68 -27.60 5.40 3.18
CA TYR A 68 -28.73 4.86 3.94
C TYR A 68 -29.87 4.36 3.04
N ASP A 69 -30.00 4.89 1.83
CA ASP A 69 -30.99 4.46 0.85
C ASP A 69 -30.54 3.22 0.04
N THR A 70 -29.26 3.13 -0.30
CA THR A 70 -28.73 2.13 -1.25
C THR A 70 -27.84 1.05 -0.64
N GLY A 71 -27.29 1.30 0.54
CA GLY A 71 -26.26 0.48 1.20
C GLY A 71 -24.86 0.64 0.62
N SER A 72 -24.63 1.57 -0.33
CA SER A 72 -23.32 1.79 -0.95
C SER A 72 -22.91 3.26 -0.83
N TYR A 73 -21.74 3.50 -0.23
CA TYR A 73 -21.15 4.83 -0.20
C TYR A 73 -20.30 5.06 -1.45
N GLN A 74 -20.34 6.27 -2.00
CA GLN A 74 -19.56 6.69 -3.16
C GLN A 74 -18.98 8.07 -2.88
N TYR A 75 -17.69 8.27 -3.15
CA TYR A 75 -17.07 9.57 -2.93
C TYR A 75 -17.68 10.63 -3.86
N PRO A 76 -18.36 11.66 -3.32
CA PRO A 76 -19.11 12.61 -4.14
C PRO A 76 -18.21 13.64 -4.83
N ILE A 77 -16.98 13.81 -4.36
CA ILE A 77 -16.01 14.78 -4.89
C ILE A 77 -14.71 14.03 -5.20
N ARG A 78 -14.28 14.08 -6.47
CA ARG A 78 -13.15 13.28 -7.00
C ARG A 78 -12.37 14.03 -8.09
N PRO A 79 -11.13 13.63 -8.39
CA PRO A 79 -10.35 14.20 -9.47
C PRO A 79 -11.14 14.33 -10.78
N GLY A 80 -10.95 15.46 -11.46
CA GLY A 80 -11.65 15.78 -12.72
C GLY A 80 -12.96 16.55 -12.55
N LEU A 81 -13.46 16.74 -11.31
CA LEU A 81 -14.58 17.64 -11.04
C LEU A 81 -14.09 19.06 -10.74
N ASP A 82 -14.88 20.07 -11.13
CA ASP A 82 -14.58 21.48 -10.83
C ASP A 82 -14.43 21.72 -9.32
N THR A 83 -15.27 21.05 -8.52
CA THR A 83 -15.20 21.11 -7.05
C THR A 83 -13.89 20.56 -6.50
N TRP A 84 -13.30 19.55 -7.14
CA TRP A 84 -12.00 19.00 -6.73
C TRP A 84 -10.85 19.97 -6.96
N ALA A 85 -10.88 20.69 -8.10
CA ALA A 85 -9.84 21.65 -8.45
C ALA A 85 -9.75 22.85 -7.49
N LEU A 86 -10.80 23.09 -6.70
CA LEU A 86 -10.84 24.15 -5.70
C LEU A 86 -10.14 23.76 -4.39
N LEU A 87 -9.92 22.47 -4.13
CA LEU A 87 -9.51 21.98 -2.83
C LEU A 87 -8.00 22.15 -2.58
N SER A 88 -7.64 22.59 -1.38
CA SER A 88 -6.32 22.38 -0.81
C SER A 88 -6.10 20.89 -0.50
N THR A 89 -4.86 20.46 -0.27
CA THR A 89 -4.57 19.07 0.10
C THR A 89 -5.37 18.61 1.33
N LYS A 90 -5.54 19.49 2.33
CA LYS A 90 -6.38 19.19 3.50
C LYS A 90 -7.86 19.04 3.12
N GLY A 91 -8.36 19.89 2.22
CA GLY A 91 -9.72 19.76 1.67
C GLY A 91 -9.92 18.46 0.90
N MET A 92 -8.93 18.02 0.13
CA MET A 92 -8.96 16.73 -0.58
C MET A 92 -9.05 15.56 0.38
N VAL A 93 -8.28 15.57 1.48
CA VAL A 93 -8.39 14.55 2.53
C VAL A 93 -9.79 14.55 3.14
N TYR A 94 -10.29 15.72 3.53
CA TYR A 94 -11.63 15.86 4.12
C TYR A 94 -12.73 15.29 3.22
N VAL A 95 -12.77 15.67 1.94
CA VAL A 95 -13.84 15.19 1.03
C VAL A 95 -13.67 13.73 0.61
N SER A 96 -12.49 13.16 0.85
CA SER A 96 -12.19 11.74 0.61
C SER A 96 -12.39 10.89 1.87
N SER A 97 -12.84 11.47 2.98
CA SER A 97 -13.20 10.72 4.17
C SER A 97 -14.61 10.14 4.06
N VAL A 98 -14.77 8.91 4.54
CA VAL A 98 -16.09 8.31 4.79
C VAL A 98 -16.67 8.89 6.09
N PRO A 99 -17.96 9.26 6.17
CA PRO A 99 -18.56 9.74 7.42
C PRO A 99 -18.40 8.74 8.57
N GLU A 100 -18.08 9.26 9.77
CA GLU A 100 -17.81 8.45 10.97
C GLU A 100 -19.00 7.56 11.40
N ASP A 101 -20.23 7.99 11.11
CA ASP A 101 -21.44 7.22 11.43
C ASP A 101 -21.68 6.07 10.44
N ILE A 102 -21.11 6.16 9.23
CA ILE A 102 -21.18 5.13 8.19
C ILE A 102 -20.08 4.09 8.37
N LEU A 103 -18.86 4.49 8.77
CA LEU A 103 -17.70 3.59 8.87
C LEU A 103 -17.99 2.26 9.63
N PRO A 104 -18.60 2.27 10.84
CA PRO A 104 -18.88 1.04 11.59
C PRO A 104 -19.98 0.16 10.99
N LEU A 105 -20.70 0.65 9.99
CA LEU A 105 -21.78 -0.07 9.30
C LEU A 105 -21.28 -0.80 8.05
N LEU A 106 -20.04 -0.53 7.62
CA LEU A 106 -19.43 -1.15 6.46
C LEU A 106 -18.78 -2.48 6.85
N ASP A 107 -18.90 -3.47 5.97
CA ASP A 107 -18.11 -4.69 6.09
C ASP A 107 -16.70 -4.51 5.51
N GLN A 108 -15.82 -5.48 5.79
CA GLN A 108 -14.43 -5.46 5.32
C GLN A 108 -14.31 -5.33 3.79
N GLN A 109 -15.25 -5.92 3.04
CA GLN A 109 -15.26 -5.85 1.58
C GLN A 109 -15.55 -4.41 1.11
N ALA A 110 -16.54 -3.76 1.71
CA ALA A 110 -16.88 -2.38 1.40
C ALA A 110 -15.77 -1.41 1.81
N LEU A 111 -15.15 -1.62 2.98
CA LEU A 111 -13.99 -0.81 3.43
C LEU A 111 -12.80 -0.94 2.48
N LEU A 112 -12.46 -2.16 2.05
CA LEU A 112 -11.39 -2.40 1.09
C LEU A 112 -11.71 -1.77 -0.28
N GLN A 113 -12.95 -1.87 -0.74
CA GLN A 113 -13.37 -1.26 -2.00
C GLN A 113 -13.27 0.27 -1.92
N LEU A 114 -13.71 0.89 -0.82
CA LEU A 114 -13.59 2.32 -0.60
C LEU A 114 -12.13 2.78 -0.50
N ALA A 115 -11.23 1.95 0.05
CA ALA A 115 -9.81 2.24 0.03
C ALA A 115 -9.21 2.16 -1.39
N ALA A 116 -9.64 1.20 -2.20
CA ALA A 116 -9.22 1.11 -3.61
C ALA A 116 -9.77 2.27 -4.46
N ASP A 117 -11.03 2.67 -4.24
CA ASP A 117 -11.69 3.76 -4.96
C ASP A 117 -11.38 5.14 -4.39
N HIS A 118 -10.47 5.23 -3.40
CA HIS A 118 -10.17 6.46 -2.70
C HIS A 118 -9.67 7.54 -3.69
N PRO A 119 -10.26 8.76 -3.70
CA PRO A 119 -9.96 9.78 -4.72
C PRO A 119 -8.48 10.19 -4.80
N MET A 120 -7.74 10.03 -3.70
CA MET A 120 -6.31 10.33 -3.62
C MET A 120 -5.37 9.13 -3.88
N PHE A 121 -5.87 7.95 -4.29
CA PHE A 121 -5.02 6.77 -4.50
C PHE A 121 -3.91 7.00 -5.53
N ALA A 122 -4.20 7.75 -6.60
CA ALA A 122 -3.24 8.10 -7.65
C ALA A 122 -1.98 8.83 -7.14
N ASN A 123 -2.01 9.39 -5.93
CA ASN A 123 -0.84 9.98 -5.28
C ASN A 123 0.28 8.97 -5.04
N ILE A 124 0.02 7.67 -5.13
CA ILE A 124 1.06 6.62 -5.16
C ILE A 124 2.19 6.94 -6.15
N LEU A 125 1.85 7.54 -7.30
CA LEU A 125 2.81 7.91 -8.34
C LEU A 125 3.75 9.05 -7.92
N ALA A 126 3.46 9.75 -6.82
CA ALA A 126 4.28 10.84 -6.28
C ALA A 126 5.31 10.37 -5.24
N TYR A 127 5.34 9.08 -4.90
CA TYR A 127 6.29 8.51 -3.95
C TYR A 127 7.33 7.66 -4.65
N ASP A 128 8.59 7.85 -4.28
CA ASP A 128 9.70 7.02 -4.77
C ASP A 128 9.62 5.59 -4.20
N GLU A 129 9.17 5.48 -2.95
CA GLU A 129 9.03 4.20 -2.23
C GLU A 129 7.59 3.92 -1.85
N PHE A 130 7.17 2.69 -2.12
CA PHE A 130 5.82 2.24 -1.84
C PHE A 130 5.46 2.28 -0.34
N SER A 131 6.41 1.97 0.54
CA SER A 131 6.25 2.07 2.01
C SER A 131 5.91 3.51 2.46
N GLY A 132 6.53 4.51 1.82
CA GLY A 132 6.25 5.92 2.07
C GLY A 132 4.82 6.31 1.67
N PHE A 133 4.35 5.82 0.51
CA PHE A 133 2.96 6.00 0.10
C PHE A 133 2.01 5.34 1.09
N LEU A 134 2.20 4.06 1.42
CA LEU A 134 1.28 3.33 2.30
C LEU A 134 1.16 3.98 3.68
N SER A 135 2.28 4.41 4.26
CA SER A 135 2.28 5.13 5.54
C SER A 135 1.47 6.43 5.47
N ALA A 136 1.61 7.18 4.37
CA ALA A 136 0.82 8.39 4.17
C ALA A 136 -0.66 8.07 3.92
N PHE A 137 -0.95 7.07 3.09
CA PHE A 137 -2.29 6.69 2.67
C PHE A 137 -3.15 6.21 3.85
N LYS A 138 -2.57 5.43 4.77
CA LYS A 138 -3.23 5.04 6.03
C LYS A 138 -3.68 6.22 6.89
N ARG A 139 -3.03 7.39 6.78
CA ARG A 139 -3.42 8.60 7.54
C ARG A 139 -4.56 9.38 6.89
N TYR A 140 -4.74 9.24 5.58
CA TYR A 140 -5.71 10.03 4.83
C TYR A 140 -6.96 9.23 4.43
N CYS A 141 -6.85 7.90 4.35
CA CYS A 141 -7.96 7.01 4.05
C CYS A 141 -8.49 6.38 5.34
N ASN A 142 -9.55 6.98 5.91
CA ASN A 142 -10.14 6.50 7.15
C ASN A 142 -10.82 5.12 7.01
N ALA A 143 -11.32 4.76 5.83
CA ALA A 143 -11.81 3.40 5.55
C ALA A 143 -10.71 2.34 5.67
N LEU A 144 -9.51 2.63 5.17
CA LEU A 144 -8.37 1.73 5.31
C LEU A 144 -7.90 1.65 6.76
N ALA A 145 -7.82 2.79 7.46
CA ALA A 145 -7.47 2.81 8.88
C ALA A 145 -8.43 1.93 9.69
N TYR A 146 -9.74 2.10 9.47
CA TYR A 146 -10.78 1.32 10.13
C TYR A 146 -10.65 -0.18 9.84
N LEU A 147 -10.46 -0.57 8.57
CA LEU A 147 -10.26 -1.96 8.18
C LEU A 147 -9.09 -2.62 8.92
N LEU A 148 -7.97 -1.89 9.08
CA LEU A 148 -6.75 -2.44 9.69
C LEU A 148 -6.80 -2.54 11.22
N GLU A 149 -7.78 -1.92 11.86
CA GLU A 149 -8.02 -2.05 13.31
C GLU A 149 -8.82 -3.32 13.66
N GLU A 150 -9.44 -3.98 12.67
CA GLU A 150 -10.21 -5.21 12.89
C GLU A 150 -9.30 -6.42 13.16
N SER A 151 -9.71 -7.30 14.10
CA SER A 151 -8.89 -8.43 14.55
C SER A 151 -8.53 -9.46 13.48
N ASP A 152 -9.34 -9.55 12.42
CA ASP A 152 -9.19 -10.54 11.34
C ASP A 152 -8.77 -9.90 10.00
N ALA A 153 -8.36 -8.62 10.02
CA ALA A 153 -8.02 -7.87 8.81
C ALA A 153 -6.94 -8.57 7.96
N GLU A 154 -5.90 -9.12 8.60
CA GLU A 154 -4.82 -9.81 7.90
C GLU A 154 -5.30 -11.04 7.12
N SER A 155 -6.10 -11.90 7.74
CA SER A 155 -6.63 -13.11 7.10
C SER A 155 -7.55 -12.75 5.93
N PHE A 156 -8.38 -11.72 6.11
CA PHE A 156 -9.22 -11.17 5.05
C PHE A 156 -8.38 -10.63 3.88
N LEU A 157 -7.36 -9.82 4.14
CA LEU A 157 -6.48 -9.27 3.09
C LEU A 157 -5.75 -10.37 2.32
N LEU A 158 -5.29 -11.42 3.02
CA LEU A 158 -4.69 -12.58 2.36
C LEU A 158 -5.71 -13.29 1.45
N GLU A 159 -6.91 -13.57 1.93
CA GLU A 159 -7.96 -14.21 1.13
C GLU A 159 -8.31 -13.37 -0.11
N GLN A 160 -8.45 -12.05 0.05
CA GLN A 160 -8.69 -11.12 -1.06
C GLN A 160 -7.54 -11.11 -2.06
N TYR A 161 -6.29 -11.20 -1.58
CA TYR A 161 -5.15 -11.35 -2.47
C TYR A 161 -5.25 -12.66 -3.22
N LEU A 162 -5.35 -13.81 -2.55
CA LEU A 162 -5.39 -15.13 -3.18
C LEU A 162 -6.50 -15.28 -4.22
N THR A 163 -7.67 -14.71 -3.96
CA THR A 163 -8.85 -14.80 -4.84
C THR A 163 -8.87 -13.74 -5.93
N SER A 164 -8.03 -12.70 -5.85
CA SER A 164 -7.96 -11.67 -6.90
C SER A 164 -7.48 -12.27 -8.23
N PRO A 165 -8.13 -11.92 -9.37
CA PRO A 165 -7.80 -12.47 -10.67
C PRO A 165 -6.37 -12.09 -11.05
N ILE A 166 -5.65 -12.93 -11.81
CA ILE A 166 -4.30 -12.59 -12.27
C ILE A 166 -4.35 -11.41 -13.27
N ASP A 167 -5.28 -11.47 -14.22
CA ASP A 167 -5.45 -10.60 -15.40
C ASP A 167 -6.59 -9.56 -15.27
N GLY A 168 -6.77 -9.05 -14.06
CA GLY A 168 -7.84 -8.09 -13.73
C GLY A 168 -7.79 -6.75 -14.48
N ASN A 169 -8.92 -6.05 -14.48
CA ASN A 169 -9.08 -4.70 -15.05
C ASN A 169 -8.34 -3.63 -14.22
N GLU A 170 -8.47 -2.35 -14.59
CA GLU A 170 -7.82 -1.24 -13.89
C GLU A 170 -8.18 -1.13 -12.39
N SER A 171 -9.45 -1.34 -12.04
CA SER A 171 -9.91 -1.33 -10.63
C SER A 171 -9.30 -2.51 -9.87
N ASP A 172 -9.25 -3.70 -10.50
CA ASP A 172 -8.57 -4.87 -9.93
C ASP A 172 -7.07 -4.60 -9.74
N HIS A 173 -6.44 -3.81 -10.62
CA HIS A 173 -5.03 -3.47 -10.53
C HIS A 173 -4.71 -2.58 -9.33
N ILE A 174 -5.50 -1.52 -9.10
CA ILE A 174 -5.39 -0.66 -7.91
C ILE A 174 -5.57 -1.49 -6.64
N LYS A 175 -6.61 -2.32 -6.60
CA LYS A 175 -6.88 -3.20 -5.46
C LYS A 175 -5.72 -4.17 -5.21
N LYS A 176 -5.11 -4.76 -6.25
CA LYS A 176 -3.92 -5.63 -6.10
C LYS A 176 -2.72 -4.91 -5.54
N ILE A 177 -2.45 -3.68 -6.02
CA ILE A 177 -1.37 -2.86 -5.49
C ILE A 177 -1.60 -2.66 -3.99
N LEU A 178 -2.80 -2.24 -3.59
CA LEU A 178 -3.16 -2.04 -2.18
C LEU A 178 -3.10 -3.32 -1.34
N LEU A 179 -3.51 -4.47 -1.88
CA LEU A 179 -3.44 -5.74 -1.18
C LEU A 179 -2.00 -6.18 -0.96
N GLY A 180 -1.19 -6.25 -2.02
CA GLY A 180 0.19 -6.69 -1.90
C GLY A 180 1.03 -5.73 -1.05
N ALA A 181 0.71 -4.45 -1.11
CA ALA A 181 1.24 -3.41 -0.23
C ALA A 181 1.06 -3.70 1.25
N LEU A 182 -0.19 -3.92 1.66
CA LEU A 182 -0.54 -4.22 3.05
C LEU A 182 0.10 -5.53 3.50
N LEU A 183 0.08 -6.55 2.64
CA LEU A 183 0.73 -7.83 2.90
C LEU A 183 2.26 -7.75 2.95
N SER A 184 2.88 -6.74 2.33
CA SER A 184 4.34 -6.56 2.35
C SER A 184 4.86 -5.97 3.66
N GLU A 185 3.97 -5.49 4.53
CA GLU A 185 4.36 -5.06 5.87
C GLU A 185 4.82 -6.26 6.69
N GLN A 186 6.01 -6.13 7.30
CA GLN A 186 6.75 -7.25 7.90
C GLN A 186 5.93 -8.11 8.86
N ALA A 187 5.06 -7.49 9.66
CA ALA A 187 4.23 -8.21 10.63
C ALA A 187 3.25 -9.18 9.96
N SER A 188 2.68 -8.80 8.80
CA SER A 188 1.77 -9.64 8.04
C SER A 188 2.54 -10.69 7.22
N LEU A 189 3.60 -10.28 6.53
CA LEU A 189 4.30 -11.20 5.62
C LEU A 189 4.95 -12.38 6.35
N THR A 190 5.46 -12.16 7.57
CA THR A 190 6.12 -13.23 8.37
C THR A 190 5.18 -14.41 8.64
N ASN A 191 3.87 -14.18 8.70
CA ASN A 191 2.89 -15.25 8.93
C ASN A 191 2.59 -16.07 7.66
N HIS A 192 3.04 -15.61 6.49
CA HIS A 192 2.63 -16.15 5.19
C HIS A 192 3.80 -16.57 4.29
N VAL A 193 5.05 -16.28 4.66
CA VAL A 193 6.23 -16.66 3.88
C VAL A 193 6.34 -18.16 3.58
N ASP A 194 5.74 -18.99 4.43
CA ASP A 194 5.70 -20.45 4.29
C ASP A 194 4.29 -20.97 3.91
N ASN A 195 3.45 -20.15 3.27
CA ASN A 195 2.17 -20.57 2.73
C ASN A 195 2.27 -20.81 1.21
N ARG A 196 2.06 -22.07 0.77
CA ARG A 196 2.21 -22.48 -0.64
C ARG A 196 1.33 -21.67 -1.57
N ASP A 197 0.06 -21.51 -1.18
CA ASP A 197 -0.96 -20.93 -2.04
C ASP A 197 -0.68 -19.43 -2.21
N PHE A 198 -0.17 -18.79 -1.15
CA PHE A 198 0.35 -17.44 -1.21
C PHE A 198 1.54 -17.31 -2.15
N VAL A 199 2.57 -18.16 -2.01
CA VAL A 199 3.77 -18.09 -2.86
C VAL A 199 3.44 -18.41 -4.32
N GLN A 200 2.56 -19.37 -4.58
CA GLN A 200 2.06 -19.69 -5.92
C GLN A 200 1.32 -18.49 -6.53
N SER A 201 0.40 -17.88 -5.77
CA SER A 201 -0.34 -16.70 -6.24
C SER A 201 0.58 -15.51 -6.50
N LEU A 202 1.59 -15.32 -5.65
CA LEU A 202 2.64 -14.31 -5.84
C LEU A 202 3.43 -14.55 -7.13
N TYR A 203 3.91 -15.77 -7.36
CA TYR A 203 4.63 -16.14 -8.58
C TYR A 203 3.81 -15.85 -9.84
N GLU A 204 2.55 -16.28 -9.86
CA GLU A 204 1.66 -16.12 -11.02
C GLU A 204 1.40 -14.64 -11.34
N LYS A 205 1.09 -13.83 -10.32
CA LYS A 205 0.84 -12.39 -10.49
C LYS A 205 2.10 -11.63 -10.88
N PHE A 206 3.25 -11.94 -10.25
CA PHE A 206 4.52 -11.28 -10.57
C PHE A 206 4.94 -11.60 -12.01
N SER A 207 4.85 -12.87 -12.42
CA SER A 207 5.14 -13.30 -13.80
C SER A 207 4.24 -12.62 -14.82
N TYR A 208 2.94 -12.55 -14.54
CA TYR A 208 1.99 -11.87 -15.41
C TYR A 208 2.31 -10.38 -15.57
N GLN A 209 2.58 -9.68 -14.46
CA GLN A 209 2.92 -8.25 -14.46
C GLN A 209 4.22 -7.97 -15.23
N LEU A 210 5.24 -8.83 -15.10
CA LEU A 210 6.49 -8.67 -15.83
C LEU A 210 6.26 -8.83 -17.34
N ASN A 211 5.46 -9.81 -17.75
CA ASN A 211 5.10 -10.01 -19.15
C ASN A 211 4.39 -8.79 -19.74
N LEU A 212 3.49 -8.14 -18.99
CA LEU A 212 2.82 -6.91 -19.44
C LEU A 212 3.80 -5.75 -19.68
N LEU A 213 4.81 -5.58 -18.81
CA LEU A 213 5.83 -4.54 -19.04
C LEU A 213 6.62 -4.74 -20.33
N THR A 214 6.85 -5.99 -20.74
CA THR A 214 7.58 -6.29 -21.98
C THR A 214 6.79 -5.97 -23.25
N LEU A 215 5.49 -5.66 -23.13
CA LEU A 215 4.59 -5.33 -24.23
C LEU A 215 4.45 -3.81 -24.49
N ASP A 216 5.33 -2.98 -23.91
CA ASP A 216 5.37 -1.51 -24.07
C ASP A 216 4.11 -0.76 -23.56
N GLU A 217 3.26 -1.43 -22.77
CA GLU A 217 2.09 -0.84 -22.13
C GLU A 217 2.44 -0.28 -20.73
N PHE A 218 2.85 0.99 -20.73
CA PHE A 218 2.68 2.03 -19.69
C PHE A 218 3.18 1.83 -18.23
N ILE A 219 3.83 2.90 -17.75
CA ILE A 219 4.12 3.38 -16.38
C ILE A 219 3.21 2.97 -15.20
N TYR A 220 1.98 2.48 -15.43
CA TYR A 220 1.04 2.08 -14.38
C TYR A 220 1.34 0.71 -13.73
N TYR A 221 2.19 -0.11 -14.36
CA TYR A 221 2.55 -1.44 -13.81
C TYR A 221 3.77 -1.43 -12.88
N GLN A 222 4.56 -0.35 -12.88
CA GLN A 222 5.75 -0.26 -12.03
C GLN A 222 5.44 -0.39 -10.53
N PRO A 223 4.37 0.25 -9.99
CA PRO A 223 4.00 0.06 -8.58
C PRO A 223 3.65 -1.40 -8.25
N SER A 224 2.99 -2.09 -9.18
CA SER A 224 2.62 -3.50 -9.04
C SER A 224 3.84 -4.41 -8.94
N LEU A 225 4.85 -4.22 -9.79
CA LEU A 225 6.08 -4.99 -9.72
C LEU A 225 6.90 -4.69 -8.47
N ASN A 226 6.92 -3.42 -8.04
CA ASN A 226 7.57 -3.05 -6.78
C ASN A 226 6.92 -3.76 -5.58
N VAL A 227 5.59 -3.85 -5.57
CA VAL A 227 4.83 -4.58 -4.54
C VAL A 227 5.13 -6.08 -4.61
N SER A 228 5.09 -6.69 -5.79
CA SER A 228 5.43 -8.10 -5.97
C SER A 228 6.86 -8.41 -5.52
N LEU A 229 7.82 -7.54 -5.83
CA LEU A 229 9.20 -7.67 -5.35
C LEU A 229 9.29 -7.56 -3.82
N ALA A 230 8.56 -6.62 -3.21
CA ALA A 230 8.52 -6.46 -1.76
C ALA A 230 7.95 -7.68 -1.02
N LEU A 231 7.03 -8.43 -1.66
CA LEU A 231 6.52 -9.72 -1.16
C LEU A 231 7.50 -10.88 -1.42
N ALA A 232 8.17 -10.89 -2.58
CA ALA A 232 9.04 -11.98 -3.01
C ALA A 232 10.35 -12.04 -2.23
N ILE A 233 10.99 -10.90 -1.97
CA ILE A 233 12.29 -10.85 -1.28
C ILE A 233 12.23 -11.59 0.07
N PRO A 234 11.24 -11.35 0.94
CA PRO A 234 11.24 -11.99 2.23
C PRO A 234 10.88 -13.47 2.17
N VAL A 235 10.01 -13.90 1.23
CA VAL A 235 9.75 -15.31 0.94
C VAL A 235 11.05 -16.03 0.58
N LEU A 236 11.81 -15.48 -0.37
CA LEU A 236 13.05 -16.08 -0.84
C LEU A 236 14.18 -16.05 0.19
N LYS A 237 14.25 -15.01 1.03
CA LYS A 237 15.15 -14.98 2.19
C LYS A 237 14.80 -16.06 3.21
N ASN A 238 13.51 -16.25 3.51
CA ASN A 238 13.06 -17.29 4.41
C ASN A 238 13.40 -18.69 3.88
N GLY A 239 13.24 -18.88 2.57
CA GLY A 239 13.64 -20.11 1.87
C GLY A 239 15.15 -20.32 1.70
N GLY A 240 15.99 -19.35 2.06
CA GLY A 240 17.45 -19.44 1.89
C GLY A 240 17.95 -19.26 0.45
N TYR A 241 17.12 -18.74 -0.45
CA TYR A 241 17.47 -18.45 -1.86
C TYR A 241 18.10 -17.05 -2.03
N LEU A 242 17.90 -16.15 -1.07
CA LEU A 242 18.52 -14.85 -1.01
C LEU A 242 19.35 -14.66 0.27
N PRO A 243 20.48 -13.93 0.23
CA PRO A 243 21.25 -13.58 1.41
C PRO A 243 20.43 -12.76 2.43
N THR A 244 20.65 -13.06 3.71
CA THR A 244 20.04 -12.32 4.83
C THR A 244 21.02 -11.37 5.54
N LYS A 245 22.30 -11.41 5.16
CA LYS A 245 23.36 -10.61 5.76
C LYS A 245 24.21 -9.93 4.70
N PHE A 246 24.65 -8.72 5.00
CA PHE A 246 25.68 -8.02 4.24
C PHE A 246 27.05 -8.70 4.42
N LYS A 247 28.03 -8.32 3.59
CA LYS A 247 29.40 -8.88 3.63
C LYS A 247 30.12 -8.64 4.96
N ASP A 248 29.75 -7.59 5.68
CA ASP A 248 30.29 -7.27 7.01
C ASP A 248 29.61 -8.09 8.15
N GLY A 249 28.65 -8.95 7.80
CA GLY A 249 27.91 -9.80 8.73
C GLY A 249 26.69 -9.14 9.37
N THR A 250 26.43 -7.86 9.08
CA THR A 250 25.21 -7.18 9.56
C THR A 250 23.98 -7.74 8.87
N THR A 251 22.85 -7.79 9.59
CA THR A 251 21.60 -8.34 9.04
C THR A 251 20.92 -7.31 8.17
N ALA A 252 20.51 -7.72 6.97
CA ALA A 252 19.82 -6.84 6.06
C ALA A 252 18.36 -6.63 6.47
N PRO A 253 17.79 -5.44 6.21
CA PRO A 253 16.36 -5.22 6.33
C PRO A 253 15.57 -6.29 5.59
N PHE A 254 14.41 -6.65 6.15
CA PHE A 254 13.60 -7.77 5.70
C PHE A 254 13.26 -7.70 4.20
N ASN A 255 12.84 -6.52 3.74
CA ASN A 255 12.43 -6.20 2.37
C ASN A 255 13.57 -5.72 1.45
N GLU A 256 14.82 -5.60 1.92
CA GLU A 256 15.93 -5.13 1.08
C GLU A 256 16.49 -6.26 0.21
N LEU A 257 16.55 -6.06 -1.12
CA LEU A 257 17.14 -7.06 -2.00
C LEU A 257 18.65 -7.13 -1.80
N LEU A 258 19.14 -8.29 -1.40
CA LEU A 258 20.56 -8.62 -1.44
C LEU A 258 20.82 -9.70 -2.47
N LEU A 259 21.94 -9.56 -3.17
CA LEU A 259 22.44 -10.54 -4.14
C LEU A 259 23.87 -10.93 -3.76
N SER A 260 24.21 -12.21 -3.92
CA SER A 260 25.59 -12.67 -3.79
C SER A 260 26.45 -12.16 -4.97
N ASP A 261 27.77 -12.27 -4.84
CA ASP A 261 28.66 -11.89 -5.95
C ASP A 261 28.38 -12.72 -7.21
N GLU A 262 28.10 -14.01 -7.04
CA GLU A 262 27.72 -14.92 -8.13
C GLU A 262 26.40 -14.51 -8.77
N GLN A 263 25.40 -14.11 -7.98
CA GLN A 263 24.11 -13.65 -8.49
C GLN A 263 24.23 -12.31 -9.24
N LEU A 264 25.08 -11.40 -8.75
CA LEU A 264 25.37 -10.15 -9.44
C LEU A 264 26.09 -10.39 -10.77
N GLU A 265 27.04 -11.31 -10.82
CA GLU A 265 27.74 -11.67 -12.07
C GLU A 265 26.77 -12.23 -13.12
N LEU A 266 25.75 -13.01 -12.72
CA LEU A 266 24.72 -13.52 -13.63
C LEU A 266 23.82 -12.42 -14.21
N LEU A 267 23.58 -11.35 -13.46
CA LEU A 267 22.69 -10.26 -13.83
C LEU A 267 23.40 -9.11 -14.55
N GLN A 268 24.73 -9.08 -14.51
CA GLN A 268 25.51 -8.01 -15.12
C GLN A 268 25.62 -8.20 -16.63
N ARG A 269 25.27 -7.17 -17.40
CA ARG A 269 25.42 -7.16 -18.86
C ARG A 269 26.87 -6.93 -19.26
N GLU A 270 27.20 -7.16 -20.53
CA GLU A 270 28.56 -6.98 -21.08
C GLU A 270 29.13 -5.56 -20.86
N ASP A 271 28.26 -4.54 -20.80
CA ASP A 271 28.64 -3.15 -20.55
C ASP A 271 28.78 -2.81 -19.04
N GLY A 272 28.58 -3.81 -18.18
CA GLY A 272 28.64 -3.69 -16.73
C GLY A 272 27.36 -3.14 -16.09
N SER A 273 26.31 -2.87 -16.86
CA SER A 273 25.02 -2.37 -16.37
C SER A 273 24.10 -3.51 -15.88
N PHE A 274 23.04 -3.12 -15.16
CA PHE A 274 21.95 -3.98 -14.72
C PHE A 274 20.63 -3.38 -15.23
N HIS A 275 19.73 -4.20 -15.76
CA HIS A 275 18.36 -3.77 -16.04
C HIS A 275 17.39 -4.31 -15.00
N ARG A 276 16.42 -3.48 -14.62
CA ARG A 276 15.40 -3.87 -13.64
C ARG A 276 14.62 -5.11 -14.07
N VAL A 277 14.29 -5.22 -15.36
CA VAL A 277 13.59 -6.38 -15.94
C VAL A 277 14.36 -7.67 -15.71
N ASP A 278 15.69 -7.65 -15.83
CA ASP A 278 16.53 -8.84 -15.61
C ASP A 278 16.51 -9.27 -14.14
N ILE A 279 16.50 -8.30 -13.21
CA ILE A 279 16.38 -8.56 -11.77
C ILE A 279 15.01 -9.16 -11.45
N ASP A 280 13.93 -8.55 -11.94
CA ASP A 280 12.57 -9.03 -11.67
C ASP A 280 12.37 -10.45 -12.25
N ALA A 281 12.89 -10.73 -13.45
CA ALA A 281 12.88 -12.06 -14.06
C ALA A 281 13.65 -13.09 -13.21
N PHE A 282 14.85 -12.73 -12.73
CA PHE A 282 15.63 -13.59 -11.85
C PHE A 282 14.91 -13.91 -10.53
N ILE A 283 14.22 -12.93 -9.94
CA ILE A 283 13.42 -13.15 -8.72
C ILE A 283 12.25 -14.09 -8.99
N ILE A 284 11.59 -13.98 -10.16
CA ILE A 284 10.54 -14.90 -10.59
C ILE A 284 11.08 -16.33 -10.75
N ASP A 285 12.25 -16.50 -11.36
CA ASP A 285 12.90 -17.81 -11.50
C ASP A 285 13.24 -18.44 -10.14
N LEU A 286 13.69 -17.63 -9.18
CA LEU A 286 13.92 -18.08 -7.81
C LEU A 286 12.61 -18.50 -7.11
N LEU A 287 11.52 -17.74 -7.30
CA LEU A 287 10.20 -18.11 -6.76
C LEU A 287 9.71 -19.44 -7.34
N GLN A 288 9.87 -19.63 -8.64
CA GLN A 288 9.53 -20.89 -9.29
C GLN A 288 10.35 -22.05 -8.70
N THR A 289 11.66 -21.87 -8.57
CA THR A 289 12.55 -22.88 -7.99
C THR A 289 12.16 -23.19 -6.54
N TYR A 290 11.81 -22.18 -5.76
CA TYR A 290 11.31 -22.34 -4.39
C TYR A 290 10.03 -23.20 -4.36
N LEU A 291 9.07 -22.95 -5.26
CA LEU A 291 7.83 -23.70 -5.39
C LEU A 291 8.03 -25.15 -5.87
N GLU A 292 9.02 -25.40 -6.71
CA GLU A 292 9.36 -26.74 -7.21
C GLU A 292 10.00 -27.63 -6.13
N ASN A 293 10.62 -27.02 -5.11
CA ASN A 293 11.29 -27.71 -4.01
C ASN A 293 10.41 -27.91 -2.76
N TRP A 294 9.13 -27.58 -2.84
CA TRP A 294 8.15 -27.68 -1.76
C TRP A 294 7.52 -29.08 -1.63
#